data_AF-A0A849SU70-F1
#
_entry.id   AF-A0A849SU70-F1
#
_cell.length_a   1.000
_cell.length_b   1.000
_cell.length_c   1.000
_cell.angle_alpha   90.00
_cell.angle_beta   90.00
_cell.angle_gamma   90.00
#
_symmetry.space_group_name_H-M   'P 1'
#
loop_
_entity.id
_entity.type
_entity.pdbx_description
1 polymer ?
#
loop_
_entity_poly.entity_id
_entity_poly.type
_entity_poly.pdbx_seq_one_letter_code
_entity_poly.pdbx_strand_id
1 'polypeptide(L)'
;MLNKPGRPVWGAALLRWYGMHRRPLPWRENRDPYRIWVSEVMLQQTQVATATPHYRAFLARFPSLERLASARLDQVLAAWSGLGYYRRARNLHAAARQVVREHGGVVPRDPAAFERLPGVGRYTTGAVLSISFDLPLPVLDGNVARVLSRFEALSFSVREPRGARELWARAAALVPARGAGDWNQALMELGATVCKPVAPACERCPVRRWCRAHALGRVEEFPPVEARRATEAVRRAVAVIERDGKLLVAKRGRGVLEGLWEPPGVEIDPARASRTPSTEHARVRRALAAELSRLGITARLERSDLEVRHTITHRRITVEMWRGALAPATQRAATWRWVDPETPRIALTALAKACAGQWCVAAPRVRRS
;
A
#
# COMPACT_ATOMS: atom_id res chain seq x y z
N MET A 1 -35.36 10.56 9.23
CA MET A 1 -35.05 11.41 10.40
C MET A 1 -33.66 12.05 10.24
N LEU A 2 -33.52 12.98 9.30
CA LEU A 2 -32.33 13.84 9.19
C LEU A 2 -32.79 15.30 9.20
N ASN A 3 -33.34 15.75 10.32
CA ASN A 3 -33.49 17.17 10.61
C ASN A 3 -32.35 17.58 11.54
N LYS A 4 -31.51 18.54 11.11
CA LYS A 4 -30.75 19.42 12.01
C LYS A 4 -31.72 20.55 12.44
N PRO A 5 -31.60 21.16 13.64
CA PRO A 5 -30.34 21.52 14.30
C PRO A 5 -30.12 20.84 15.66
N GLY A 6 -28.84 20.58 15.96
CA GLY A 6 -28.39 19.79 17.10
C GLY A 6 -27.60 18.57 16.64
N ARG A 7 -26.42 18.32 17.22
CA ARG A 7 -25.69 17.07 16.95
C ARG A 7 -26.61 15.91 17.36
N PRO A 8 -26.88 14.94 16.49
CA PRO A 8 -27.71 13.82 16.89
C PRO A 8 -27.05 13.14 18.09
N VAL A 9 -27.83 12.72 19.08
CA VAL A 9 -27.34 12.26 20.40
C VAL A 9 -26.29 11.15 20.26
N TRP A 10 -26.36 10.34 19.20
CA TRP A 10 -25.37 9.31 18.88
C TRP A 10 -23.99 9.87 18.50
N GLY A 11 -23.94 11.02 17.87
CA GLY A 11 -22.69 11.68 17.52
C GLY A 11 -21.90 12.12 18.76
N ALA A 12 -22.59 12.61 19.79
CA ALA A 12 -21.97 12.92 21.07
C ALA A 12 -21.44 11.66 21.78
N ALA A 13 -22.18 10.55 21.71
CA ALA A 13 -21.74 9.26 22.24
C ALA A 13 -20.48 8.73 21.54
N LEU A 14 -20.44 8.84 20.20
CA LEU A 14 -19.28 8.46 19.39
C LEU A 14 -18.03 9.27 19.75
N LEU A 15 -18.14 10.60 19.84
CA LEU A 15 -17.01 11.47 20.17
C LEU A 15 -16.51 11.24 21.61
N ARG A 16 -17.41 11.04 22.56
CA ARG A 16 -17.04 10.69 23.95
C ARG A 16 -16.28 9.37 24.00
N TRP A 17 -16.79 8.35 23.31
CA TRP A 17 -16.12 7.06 23.20
C TRP A 17 -14.73 7.20 22.58
N TYR A 18 -14.60 7.95 21.48
CA TYR A 18 -13.32 8.20 20.83
C TYR A 18 -12.32 8.90 21.74
N GLY A 19 -12.76 9.90 22.52
CA GLY A 19 -11.90 10.57 23.51
C GLY A 19 -11.31 9.61 24.55
N MET A 20 -12.04 8.58 24.95
CA MET A 20 -11.62 7.59 25.94
C MET A 20 -10.86 6.38 25.35
N HIS A 21 -11.17 5.99 24.10
CA HIS A 21 -10.74 4.70 23.54
C HIS A 21 -9.83 4.81 22.31
N ARG A 22 -9.56 6.02 21.80
CA ARG A 22 -8.67 6.17 20.63
C ARG A 22 -7.30 5.59 20.93
N ARG A 23 -6.77 4.79 20.00
CA ARG A 23 -5.42 4.25 20.10
C ARG A 23 -4.38 5.39 20.04
N PRO A 24 -3.31 5.33 20.85
CA PRO A 24 -2.17 6.25 20.74
C PRO A 24 -1.35 5.89 19.50
N LEU A 25 -1.60 6.59 18.41
CA LEU A 25 -0.90 6.39 17.14
C LEU A 25 0.06 7.56 16.91
N PRO A 26 1.26 7.35 16.32
CA PRO A 26 2.25 8.41 16.19
C PRO A 26 1.76 9.64 15.42
N TRP A 27 0.91 9.44 14.42
CA TRP A 27 0.29 10.51 13.63
C TRP A 27 -0.88 11.22 14.33
N ARG A 28 -1.26 10.81 15.54
CA ARG A 28 -2.25 11.49 16.39
C ARG A 28 -1.63 12.36 17.47
N GLU A 29 -0.30 12.35 17.59
CA GLU A 29 0.44 13.14 18.60
C GLU A 29 0.40 14.65 18.30
N ASN A 30 0.12 15.05 17.05
CA ASN A 30 0.01 16.44 16.63
C ASN A 30 -0.97 16.58 15.44
N ARG A 31 -1.22 17.83 15.02
CA ARG A 31 -2.07 18.18 13.88
C ARG A 31 -1.29 18.73 12.68
N ASP A 32 -0.01 18.40 12.57
CA ASP A 32 0.83 18.84 11.45
C ASP A 32 0.31 18.26 10.12
N PRO A 33 -0.04 19.10 9.14
CA PRO A 33 -0.60 18.65 7.86
C PRO A 33 0.32 17.72 7.06
N TYR A 34 1.64 17.96 7.08
CA TYR A 34 2.60 17.09 6.39
C TYR A 34 2.65 15.71 7.05
N ARG A 35 2.72 15.68 8.39
CA ARG A 35 2.79 14.43 9.14
C ARG A 35 1.51 13.61 9.02
N ILE A 36 0.34 14.25 9.06
CA ILE A 36 -0.94 13.58 8.83
C ILE A 36 -1.03 13.08 7.38
N TRP A 37 -0.64 13.90 6.41
CA TRP A 37 -0.68 13.49 5.01
C TRP A 37 0.21 12.27 4.73
N VAL A 38 1.42 12.23 5.29
CA VAL A 38 2.30 11.05 5.21
C VAL A 38 1.61 9.81 5.79
N SER A 39 0.99 9.90 6.96
CA SER A 39 0.29 8.74 7.54
C SER A 39 -0.91 8.30 6.71
N GLU A 40 -1.72 9.23 6.22
CA GLU A 40 -2.89 8.92 5.40
C GLU A 40 -2.47 8.21 4.10
N VAL A 41 -1.40 8.67 3.44
CA VAL A 41 -0.85 7.99 2.26
C VAL A 41 -0.31 6.62 2.63
N MET A 42 0.39 6.46 3.75
CA MET A 42 0.90 5.16 4.20
C MET A 42 -0.20 4.16 4.57
N LEU A 43 -1.32 4.61 5.14
CA LEU A 43 -2.42 3.76 5.59
C LEU A 43 -3.34 3.30 4.45
N GLN A 44 -3.21 3.88 3.25
CA GLN A 44 -3.90 3.38 2.06
C GLN A 44 -3.56 1.90 1.80
N GLN A 45 -4.52 1.00 2.03
CA GLN A 45 -4.37 -0.45 1.86
C GLN A 45 -3.20 -1.05 2.66
N THR A 46 -2.84 -0.44 3.80
CA THR A 46 -1.77 -0.92 4.67
C THR A 46 -2.26 -0.93 6.11
N GLN A 47 -1.99 -2.00 6.86
CA GLN A 47 -2.39 -2.10 8.25
C GLN A 47 -1.58 -1.14 9.14
N VAL A 48 -2.21 -0.65 10.22
CA VAL A 48 -1.59 0.27 11.18
C VAL A 48 -0.28 -0.28 11.75
N ALA A 49 -0.25 -1.57 12.13
CA ALA A 49 0.93 -2.22 12.67
C ALA A 49 2.11 -2.21 11.70
N THR A 50 1.85 -2.44 10.40
CA THR A 50 2.85 -2.36 9.35
C THR A 50 3.28 -0.91 9.08
N ALA A 51 2.34 0.04 9.01
CA ALA A 51 2.64 1.42 8.68
C ALA A 51 3.45 2.16 9.76
N THR A 52 3.23 1.82 11.03
CA THR A 52 3.82 2.52 12.20
C THR A 52 5.37 2.61 12.18
N PRO A 53 6.13 1.51 12.05
CA PRO A 53 7.59 1.59 11.99
C PRO A 53 8.09 2.35 10.75
N HIS A 54 7.43 2.18 9.60
CA HIS A 54 7.77 2.91 8.37
C HIS A 54 7.52 4.41 8.51
N TYR A 55 6.42 4.82 9.14
CA TYR A 55 6.10 6.21 9.40
C TYR A 55 7.18 6.90 10.24
N ARG A 56 7.58 6.27 11.35
CA ARG A 56 8.64 6.80 12.23
C ARG A 56 9.97 6.95 11.48
N ALA A 57 10.41 5.90 10.77
CA ALA A 57 11.65 5.94 10.00
C ALA A 57 11.61 6.96 8.84
N PHE A 58 10.45 7.09 8.18
CA PHE A 58 10.28 8.03 7.08
C PHE A 58 10.36 9.48 7.56
N LEU A 59 9.69 9.83 8.65
CA LEU A 59 9.76 11.19 9.21
C LEU A 59 11.11 11.50 9.86
N ALA A 60 11.82 10.51 10.40
CA ALA A 60 13.20 10.73 10.86
C ALA A 60 14.12 11.13 9.69
N ARG A 61 13.89 10.56 8.49
CA ARG A 61 14.68 10.87 7.28
C ARG A 61 14.21 12.11 6.53
N PHE A 62 12.89 12.34 6.51
CA PHE A 62 12.22 13.43 5.82
C PHE A 62 11.32 14.18 6.82
N PRO A 63 11.91 14.96 7.75
CA PRO A 63 11.17 15.64 8.82
C PRO A 63 10.24 16.74 8.33
N SER A 64 10.46 17.29 7.14
CA SER A 64 9.63 18.35 6.55
C SER A 64 9.30 18.07 5.08
N LEU A 65 8.32 18.81 4.58
CA LEU A 65 7.86 18.73 3.20
C LEU A 65 8.97 19.18 2.22
N GLU A 66 9.74 20.20 2.56
CA GLU A 66 10.91 20.68 1.80
C GLU A 66 12.01 19.63 1.76
N ARG A 67 12.25 18.95 2.89
CA ARG A 67 13.24 17.89 2.95
C ARG A 67 12.84 16.69 2.09
N LEU A 68 11.55 16.35 2.06
CA LEU A 68 11.00 15.35 1.16
C LEU A 68 11.11 15.78 -0.30
N ALA A 69 10.73 17.02 -0.63
CA ALA A 69 10.73 17.55 -2.00
C ALA A 69 12.13 17.59 -2.63
N SER A 70 13.15 17.97 -1.84
CA SER A 70 14.56 18.04 -2.26
C SER A 70 15.23 16.67 -2.38
N ALA A 71 14.63 15.60 -1.86
CA ALA A 71 15.21 14.27 -1.92
C ALA A 71 15.27 13.72 -3.35
N ARG A 72 16.22 12.81 -3.59
CA ARG A 72 16.21 12.00 -4.82
C ARG A 72 15.09 10.97 -4.72
N LEU A 73 14.39 10.72 -5.81
CA LEU A 73 13.29 9.73 -5.82
C LEU A 73 13.73 8.36 -5.32
N ASP A 74 14.92 7.88 -5.69
CA ASP A 74 15.44 6.59 -5.21
C ASP A 74 15.60 6.53 -3.68
N GLN A 75 15.89 7.66 -3.02
CA GLN A 75 15.97 7.74 -1.55
C GLN A 75 14.58 7.62 -0.91
N VAL A 76 13.56 8.24 -1.52
CA VAL A 76 12.16 8.15 -1.07
C VAL A 76 11.65 6.72 -1.25
N LEU A 77 11.90 6.10 -2.40
CA LEU A 77 11.51 4.71 -2.66
C LEU A 77 12.21 3.73 -1.72
N ALA A 78 13.47 3.97 -1.38
CA ALA A 78 14.20 3.16 -0.39
C ALA A 78 13.54 3.25 1.00
N ALA A 79 13.17 4.46 1.45
CA ALA A 79 12.46 4.64 2.73
C ALA A 79 11.05 4.02 2.73
N TRP A 80 10.41 3.93 1.56
CA TRP A 80 9.11 3.28 1.38
C TRP A 80 9.19 1.75 1.22
N SER A 81 10.39 1.18 1.13
CA SER A 81 10.56 -0.23 0.77
C SER A 81 9.92 -1.15 1.80
N GLY A 82 8.96 -1.96 1.37
CA GLY A 82 8.21 -2.89 2.23
C GLY A 82 6.73 -2.53 2.39
N LEU A 83 6.34 -1.27 2.19
CA LEU A 83 4.93 -0.84 2.28
C LEU A 83 4.07 -1.22 1.06
N GLY A 84 4.68 -1.60 -0.06
CA GLY A 84 3.98 -1.85 -1.32
C GLY A 84 3.34 -0.59 -1.92
N TYR A 85 2.66 -0.76 -3.06
CA TYR A 85 1.97 0.33 -3.79
C TYR A 85 2.83 1.59 -3.98
N TYR A 86 4.04 1.43 -4.54
CA TYR A 86 5.04 2.50 -4.66
C TYR A 86 4.63 3.71 -5.51
N ARG A 87 3.51 3.62 -6.25
CA ARG A 87 2.88 4.80 -6.86
C ARG A 87 2.51 5.85 -5.80
N ARG A 88 2.12 5.43 -4.59
CA ARG A 88 1.85 6.31 -3.45
C ARG A 88 3.06 7.17 -3.09
N ALA A 89 4.24 6.54 -2.93
CA ALA A 89 5.47 7.26 -2.59
C ALA A 89 5.89 8.24 -3.70
N ARG A 90 5.74 7.84 -4.97
CA ARG A 90 6.01 8.72 -6.12
C ARG A 90 5.11 9.93 -6.14
N ASN A 91 3.81 9.70 -5.99
CA ASN A 91 2.80 10.75 -5.97
C ASN A 91 3.03 11.70 -4.79
N LEU A 92 3.25 11.17 -3.58
CA LEU A 92 3.58 11.97 -2.40
C LEU A 92 4.83 12.85 -2.62
N HIS A 93 5.89 12.29 -3.22
CA HIS A 93 7.10 13.05 -3.53
C HIS A 93 6.87 14.13 -4.61
N ALA A 94 6.13 13.80 -5.68
CA ALA A 94 5.78 14.76 -6.72
C ALA A 94 4.90 15.89 -6.17
N ALA A 95 3.94 15.54 -5.31
CA ALA A 95 3.05 16.47 -4.64
C ALA A 95 3.80 17.35 -3.63
N ALA A 96 4.74 16.80 -2.85
CA ALA A 96 5.62 17.60 -1.99
C ALA A 96 6.42 18.64 -2.81
N ARG A 97 6.99 18.23 -3.95
CA ARG A 97 7.67 19.17 -4.84
C ARG A 97 6.74 20.25 -5.39
N GLN A 98 5.50 19.89 -5.71
CA GLN A 98 4.50 20.84 -6.18
C GLN A 98 4.14 21.86 -5.09
N VAL A 99 3.89 21.40 -3.87
CA VAL A 99 3.59 22.27 -2.72
C VAL A 99 4.74 23.23 -2.41
N VAL A 100 6.01 22.79 -2.50
CA VAL A 100 7.15 23.70 -2.34
C VAL A 100 7.16 24.79 -3.43
N ARG A 101 6.92 24.41 -4.70
CA ARG A 101 6.98 25.36 -5.81
C ARG A 101 5.80 26.33 -5.85
N GLU A 102 4.59 25.85 -5.59
CA GLU A 102 3.34 26.60 -5.83
C GLU A 102 2.74 27.19 -4.55
N HIS A 103 3.10 26.65 -3.38
CA HIS A 103 2.53 27.03 -2.08
C HIS A 103 3.59 27.33 -1.01
N GLY A 104 4.86 27.52 -1.40
CA GLY A 104 5.94 27.90 -0.49
C GLY A 104 6.22 26.89 0.63
N GLY A 105 5.95 25.61 0.40
CA GLY A 105 6.14 24.54 1.38
C GLY A 105 4.95 24.34 2.33
N VAL A 106 3.94 25.19 2.26
CA VAL A 106 2.74 25.12 3.10
C VAL A 106 1.66 24.26 2.44
N VAL A 107 1.17 23.24 3.15
CA VAL A 107 0.05 22.42 2.67
C VAL A 107 -1.19 23.32 2.45
N PRO A 108 -1.75 23.37 1.23
CA PRO A 108 -2.87 24.26 0.94
C PRO A 108 -4.11 23.87 1.75
N ARG A 109 -4.76 24.87 2.35
CA ARG A 109 -6.01 24.70 3.10
C ARG A 109 -7.23 24.60 2.17
N ASP A 110 -7.13 25.14 0.95
CA ASP A 110 -8.19 25.05 -0.05
C ASP A 110 -8.37 23.58 -0.53
N PRO A 111 -9.54 22.97 -0.35
CA PRO A 111 -9.78 21.57 -0.74
C PRO A 111 -9.54 21.32 -2.22
N ALA A 112 -9.92 22.26 -3.09
CA ALA A 112 -9.75 22.10 -4.53
C ALA A 112 -8.26 22.13 -4.92
N ALA A 113 -7.46 23.02 -4.33
CA ALA A 113 -6.02 23.06 -4.52
C ALA A 113 -5.33 21.80 -4.00
N PHE A 114 -5.70 21.33 -2.80
CA PHE A 114 -5.11 20.12 -2.23
C PHE A 114 -5.47 18.87 -3.06
N GLU A 115 -6.71 18.75 -3.53
CA GLU A 115 -7.16 17.60 -4.33
C GLU A 115 -6.52 17.53 -5.74
N ARG A 116 -6.02 18.65 -6.27
CA ARG A 116 -5.25 18.66 -7.53
C ARG A 116 -3.84 18.05 -7.39
N LEU A 117 -3.34 17.88 -6.17
CA LEU A 117 -2.00 17.35 -5.95
C LEU A 117 -1.91 15.87 -6.36
N PRO A 118 -0.76 15.42 -6.93
CA PRO A 118 -0.57 14.04 -7.33
C PRO A 118 -0.89 13.02 -6.23
N GLY A 119 -1.83 12.11 -6.52
CA GLY A 119 -2.23 11.04 -5.61
C GLY A 119 -3.07 11.47 -4.42
N VAL A 120 -3.48 12.73 -4.36
CA VAL A 120 -4.54 13.19 -3.46
C VAL A 120 -5.86 13.00 -4.19
N GLY A 121 -6.84 12.46 -3.48
CA GLY A 121 -8.22 12.39 -3.94
C GLY A 121 -9.16 12.65 -2.78
N ARG A 122 -10.45 12.72 -3.05
CA ARG A 122 -11.52 13.06 -2.10
C ARG A 122 -11.36 12.53 -0.67
N TYR A 123 -10.99 11.26 -0.49
CA TYR A 123 -10.72 10.70 0.85
C TYR A 123 -9.55 11.39 1.55
N THR A 124 -8.40 11.50 0.90
CA THR A 124 -7.20 12.12 1.47
C THR A 124 -7.42 13.61 1.71
N THR A 125 -8.15 14.31 0.83
CA THR A 125 -8.56 15.70 1.05
C THR A 125 -9.39 15.84 2.32
N GLY A 126 -10.43 15.01 2.47
CA GLY A 126 -11.26 15.00 3.67
C GLY A 126 -10.46 14.67 4.94
N ALA A 127 -9.62 13.65 4.89
CA ALA A 127 -8.86 13.18 6.04
C ALA A 127 -7.83 14.23 6.49
N VAL A 128 -6.94 14.67 5.60
CA VAL A 128 -5.85 15.59 5.95
C VAL A 128 -6.41 16.94 6.40
N LEU A 129 -7.34 17.53 5.63
CA LEU A 129 -7.80 18.89 5.92
C LEU A 129 -8.77 18.95 7.10
N SER A 130 -9.57 17.91 7.35
CA SER A 130 -10.41 17.87 8.57
C SER A 130 -9.57 17.64 9.82
N ILE A 131 -8.55 16.79 9.79
CA ILE A 131 -7.73 16.51 10.99
C ILE A 131 -6.82 17.71 11.30
N SER A 132 -6.15 18.25 10.28
CA SER A 132 -5.12 19.28 10.45
C SER A 132 -5.71 20.67 10.60
N PHE A 133 -6.80 20.97 9.89
CA PHE A 133 -7.38 22.32 9.82
C PHE A 133 -8.83 22.40 10.30
N ASP A 134 -9.42 21.30 10.77
CA ASP A 134 -10.82 21.20 11.20
C ASP A 134 -11.86 21.61 10.14
N LEU A 135 -11.51 21.49 8.86
CA LEU A 135 -12.47 21.76 7.79
C LEU A 135 -13.59 20.71 7.81
N PRO A 136 -14.86 21.11 7.62
CA PRO A 136 -16.02 20.23 7.70
C PRO A 136 -16.17 19.36 6.44
N LEU A 137 -15.14 18.56 6.16
CA LEU A 137 -15.08 17.66 5.01
C LEU A 137 -15.28 16.21 5.46
N PRO A 138 -16.04 15.40 4.71
CA PRO A 138 -16.25 14.00 5.03
C PRO A 138 -15.04 13.14 4.66
N VAL A 139 -14.92 12.00 5.35
CA VAL A 139 -14.10 10.87 4.90
C VAL A 139 -14.99 9.66 4.61
N LEU A 140 -14.59 8.88 3.61
CA LEU A 140 -15.22 7.61 3.30
C LEU A 140 -14.17 6.58 2.87
N ASP A 141 -13.60 5.87 3.84
CA ASP A 141 -12.80 4.67 3.61
C ASP A 141 -13.68 3.41 3.76
N GLY A 142 -13.07 2.23 3.63
CA GLY A 142 -13.78 0.96 3.83
C GLY A 142 -14.32 0.78 5.25
N ASN A 143 -13.76 1.45 6.26
CA ASN A 143 -14.24 1.39 7.64
C ASN A 143 -15.50 2.24 7.80
N VAL A 144 -15.46 3.51 7.39
CA VAL A 144 -16.60 4.42 7.46
C VAL A 144 -17.74 3.93 6.57
N ALA A 145 -17.46 3.47 5.36
CA ALA A 145 -18.48 2.88 4.49
C ALA A 145 -19.22 1.73 5.18
N ARG A 146 -18.49 0.78 5.80
CA ARG A 146 -19.09 -0.33 6.54
C ARG A 146 -19.90 0.14 7.74
N VAL A 147 -19.38 1.10 8.52
CA VAL A 147 -20.09 1.69 9.66
C VAL A 147 -21.41 2.30 9.21
N LEU A 148 -21.40 3.14 8.18
CA LEU A 148 -22.61 3.81 7.67
C LEU A 148 -23.61 2.81 7.07
N SER A 149 -23.13 1.85 6.26
CA SER A 149 -23.98 0.79 5.70
C SER A 149 -24.69 -0.01 6.79
N ARG A 150 -24.03 -0.35 7.89
CA ARG A 150 -24.66 -1.05 9.03
C ARG A 150 -25.54 -0.13 9.86
N PHE A 151 -25.09 1.08 10.13
CA PHE A 151 -25.82 2.05 10.95
C PHE A 151 -27.21 2.32 10.37
N GLU A 152 -27.33 2.39 9.04
CA GLU A 152 -28.58 2.72 8.35
C GLU A 152 -29.21 1.52 7.60
N ALA A 153 -28.61 0.33 7.70
CA ALA A 153 -29.00 -0.90 6.99
C ALA A 153 -29.16 -0.69 5.46
N LEU A 154 -28.11 -0.16 4.82
CA LEU A 154 -28.10 0.20 3.41
C LEU A 154 -27.84 -1.01 2.51
N SER A 155 -28.76 -1.26 1.56
CA SER A 155 -28.71 -2.40 0.63
C SER A 155 -27.74 -2.22 -0.55
N PHE A 156 -26.77 -1.31 -0.46
CA PHE A 156 -25.80 -1.02 -1.52
C PHE A 156 -24.37 -0.92 -0.96
N SER A 157 -23.41 -1.24 -1.82
CA SER A 157 -21.98 -1.23 -1.51
C SER A 157 -21.29 0.05 -1.95
N VAL A 158 -20.23 0.47 -1.24
CA VAL A 158 -19.34 1.57 -1.65
C VAL A 158 -18.59 1.27 -2.96
N ARG A 159 -18.54 0.01 -3.38
CA ARG A 159 -17.88 -0.41 -4.61
C ARG A 159 -18.80 -0.27 -5.84
N GLU A 160 -20.11 -0.13 -5.64
CA GLU A 160 -21.04 0.24 -6.70
C GLU A 160 -20.99 1.76 -6.94
N PRO A 161 -21.01 2.25 -8.19
CA PRO A 161 -20.96 3.70 -8.47
C PRO A 161 -22.09 4.49 -7.80
N ARG A 162 -23.32 3.94 -7.77
CA ARG A 162 -24.46 4.55 -7.08
C ARG A 162 -24.25 4.53 -5.56
N GLY A 163 -23.88 3.38 -4.99
CA GLY A 163 -23.66 3.24 -3.56
C GLY A 163 -22.52 4.13 -3.04
N ALA A 164 -21.46 4.31 -3.82
CA ALA A 164 -20.39 5.26 -3.52
C ALA A 164 -20.92 6.71 -3.41
N ARG A 165 -21.74 7.17 -4.38
CA ARG A 165 -22.32 8.52 -4.36
C ARG A 165 -23.22 8.73 -3.14
N GLU A 166 -24.09 7.78 -2.86
CA GLU A 166 -25.01 7.81 -1.71
C GLU A 166 -24.27 7.85 -0.37
N LEU A 167 -23.27 7.00 -0.18
CA LEU A 167 -22.47 6.97 1.05
C LEU A 167 -21.66 8.25 1.24
N TRP A 168 -21.12 8.84 0.17
CA TRP A 168 -20.44 10.13 0.24
C TRP A 168 -21.38 11.26 0.65
N ALA A 169 -22.61 11.29 0.11
CA ALA A 169 -23.62 12.27 0.47
C ALA A 169 -24.02 12.14 1.95
N ARG A 170 -24.21 10.90 2.43
CA ARG A 170 -24.51 10.61 3.84
C ARG A 170 -23.37 11.02 4.76
N ALA A 171 -22.13 10.66 4.41
CA ALA A 171 -20.95 11.08 5.17
C ALA A 171 -20.88 12.62 5.26
N ALA A 172 -21.10 13.33 4.16
CA ALA A 172 -21.11 14.79 4.13
C ALA A 172 -22.19 15.40 5.05
N ALA A 173 -23.40 14.87 5.04
CA ALA A 173 -24.51 15.38 5.87
C ALA A 173 -24.23 15.24 7.38
N LEU A 174 -23.44 14.23 7.76
CA LEU A 174 -23.15 13.89 9.15
C LEU A 174 -21.98 14.67 9.76
N VAL A 175 -21.04 15.16 8.94
CA VAL A 175 -19.87 15.89 9.44
C VAL A 175 -20.32 17.16 10.18
N PRO A 176 -19.81 17.40 11.40
CA PRO A 176 -20.12 18.61 12.14
C PRO A 176 -19.32 19.81 11.59
N ALA A 177 -19.87 21.01 11.75
CA ALA A 177 -19.18 22.25 11.37
C ALA A 177 -17.91 22.54 12.18
N ARG A 178 -17.78 21.95 13.37
CA ARG A 178 -16.59 22.00 14.25
C ARG A 178 -16.29 20.61 14.78
N GLY A 179 -15.02 20.28 14.95
CA GLY A 179 -14.57 18.95 15.37
C GLY A 179 -14.72 17.89 14.27
N ALA A 180 -14.62 18.30 13.01
CA ALA A 180 -14.71 17.41 11.86
C ALA A 180 -13.57 16.39 11.84
N GLY A 181 -12.37 16.80 12.25
CA GLY A 181 -11.22 15.89 12.37
C GLY A 181 -11.45 14.75 13.36
N ASP A 182 -11.94 15.07 14.56
CA ASP A 182 -12.25 14.06 15.58
C ASP A 182 -13.45 13.20 15.19
N TRP A 183 -14.46 13.79 14.53
CA TRP A 183 -15.59 13.06 13.97
C TRP A 183 -15.16 11.98 12.98
N ASN A 184 -14.39 12.38 11.98
CA ASN A 184 -13.90 11.48 10.93
C ASN A 184 -13.00 10.39 11.52
N GLN A 185 -12.09 10.75 12.42
CA GLN A 185 -11.25 9.77 13.11
C GLN A 185 -12.05 8.84 14.01
N ALA A 186 -13.11 9.31 14.67
CA ALA A 186 -13.97 8.46 15.49
C ALA A 186 -14.73 7.43 14.65
N LEU A 187 -15.23 7.78 13.47
CA LEU A 187 -15.85 6.84 12.54
C LEU A 187 -14.85 5.80 12.02
N MET A 188 -13.65 6.24 11.64
CA MET A 188 -12.56 5.34 11.22
C MET A 188 -12.15 4.39 12.35
N GLU A 189 -11.99 4.90 13.57
CA GLU A 189 -11.62 4.11 14.75
C GLU A 189 -12.71 3.11 15.13
N LEU A 190 -13.98 3.52 15.08
CA LEU A 190 -15.13 2.65 15.33
C LEU A 190 -15.15 1.47 14.35
N GLY A 191 -14.98 1.75 13.05
CA GLY A 191 -14.92 0.71 12.04
C GLY A 191 -13.72 -0.22 12.22
N ALA A 192 -12.56 0.34 12.58
CA ALA A 192 -11.33 -0.44 12.74
C ALA A 192 -11.32 -1.35 13.98
N THR A 193 -11.96 -0.95 15.08
CA THR A 193 -11.79 -1.61 16.39
C THR A 193 -13.05 -2.31 16.90
N VAL A 194 -14.24 -1.82 16.55
CA VAL A 194 -15.52 -2.31 17.08
C VAL A 194 -16.39 -2.90 15.97
N CYS A 195 -16.76 -2.08 14.99
CA CYS A 195 -17.60 -2.48 13.86
C CYS A 195 -16.73 -3.18 12.78
N LYS A 196 -16.09 -4.29 13.17
CA LYS A 196 -15.18 -5.08 12.34
C LYS A 196 -15.93 -5.81 11.22
N PRO A 197 -15.27 -6.14 10.09
CA PRO A 197 -15.92 -6.87 8.99
C PRO A 197 -16.61 -8.16 9.43
N VAL A 198 -15.93 -8.98 10.24
CA VAL A 198 -16.41 -10.24 10.80
C VAL A 198 -16.49 -10.11 12.32
N ALA A 199 -17.53 -10.67 12.94
CA ALA A 199 -17.75 -10.64 14.38
C ALA A 199 -17.58 -9.23 14.99
N PRO A 200 -18.41 -8.25 14.57
CA PRO A 200 -18.39 -6.91 15.15
C PRO A 200 -18.75 -6.97 16.64
N ALA A 201 -18.04 -6.20 17.46
CA ALA A 201 -18.25 -6.14 18.91
C ALA A 201 -19.45 -5.22 19.25
N CYS A 202 -20.63 -5.56 18.76
CA CYS A 202 -21.84 -4.72 18.86
C CYS A 202 -22.19 -4.33 20.30
N GLU A 203 -22.00 -5.24 21.27
CA GLU A 203 -22.24 -4.98 22.70
C GLU A 203 -21.36 -3.85 23.26
N ARG A 204 -20.19 -3.61 22.66
CA ARG A 204 -19.26 -2.53 23.04
C ARG A 204 -19.39 -1.29 22.15
N CYS A 205 -20.36 -1.27 21.23
CA CYS A 205 -20.49 -0.19 20.26
C CYS A 205 -21.19 1.02 20.88
N PRO A 206 -20.55 2.21 20.89
CA PRO A 206 -21.11 3.42 21.51
C PRO A 206 -22.39 3.92 20.83
N VAL A 207 -22.64 3.48 19.59
CA VAL A 207 -23.80 3.85 18.79
C VAL A 207 -24.76 2.68 18.55
N ARG A 208 -24.60 1.56 19.27
CA ARG A 208 -25.41 0.33 19.13
C ARG A 208 -26.91 0.62 19.13
N ARG A 209 -27.38 1.42 20.10
CA ARG A 209 -28.82 1.71 20.31
C ARG A 209 -29.49 2.42 19.13
N TRP A 210 -28.73 3.01 18.21
CA TRP A 210 -29.24 3.67 17.01
C TRP A 210 -28.92 2.92 15.71
N CYS A 211 -28.21 1.80 15.79
CA CYS A 211 -27.79 1.05 14.62
C CYS A 211 -28.95 0.20 14.08
N ARG A 212 -29.42 0.50 12.87
CA ARG A 212 -30.54 -0.20 12.23
C ARG A 212 -30.22 -1.66 11.93
N ALA A 213 -29.03 -1.97 11.43
CA ALA A 213 -28.68 -3.38 11.17
C ALA A 213 -28.61 -4.21 12.47
N HIS A 214 -28.24 -3.58 13.59
CA HIS A 214 -28.26 -4.24 14.90
C HIS A 214 -29.70 -4.49 15.37
N ALA A 215 -30.58 -3.49 15.27
CA ALA A 215 -31.99 -3.63 15.60
C ALA A 215 -32.69 -4.73 14.77
N LEU A 216 -32.22 -4.96 13.55
CA LEU A 216 -32.71 -6.03 12.66
C LEU A 216 -32.05 -7.40 12.91
N GLY A 217 -30.99 -7.50 13.72
CA GLY A 217 -30.21 -8.73 13.87
C GLY A 217 -29.39 -9.13 12.65
N ARG A 218 -29.12 -8.19 11.72
CA ARG A 218 -28.55 -8.47 10.38
C ARG A 218 -27.23 -7.73 10.11
N VAL A 219 -26.44 -7.44 11.15
CA VAL A 219 -25.22 -6.60 11.03
C VAL A 219 -24.22 -7.13 10.01
N GLU A 220 -24.05 -8.45 9.91
CA GLU A 220 -23.06 -9.05 9.01
C GLU A 220 -23.50 -9.06 7.54
N GLU A 221 -24.79 -8.83 7.25
CA GLU A 221 -25.29 -8.73 5.88
C GLU A 221 -24.98 -7.37 5.21
N PHE A 222 -24.49 -6.39 5.99
CA PHE A 222 -24.19 -5.05 5.50
C PHE A 222 -22.68 -4.72 5.63
N PRO A 223 -22.05 -4.12 4.61
CA PRO A 223 -22.59 -3.90 3.25
C PRO A 223 -22.77 -5.23 2.48
N PRO A 224 -23.60 -5.27 1.42
CA PRO A 224 -23.74 -6.47 0.60
C PRO A 224 -22.39 -6.92 0.04
N VAL A 225 -22.14 -8.24 0.12
CA VAL A 225 -20.89 -8.84 -0.33
C VAL A 225 -20.92 -9.02 -1.84
N GLU A 226 -20.01 -8.36 -2.53
CA GLU A 226 -19.81 -8.55 -3.97
C GLU A 226 -18.97 -9.79 -4.29
N ALA A 227 -19.23 -10.39 -5.45
CA ALA A 227 -18.38 -11.44 -6.01
C ALA A 227 -16.94 -10.94 -6.18
N ARG A 228 -15.97 -11.68 -5.66
CA ARG A 228 -14.55 -11.34 -5.82
C ARG A 228 -14.13 -11.66 -7.26
N ARG A 229 -13.36 -10.77 -7.87
CA ARG A 229 -12.69 -11.05 -9.16
C ARG A 229 -11.87 -12.34 -9.02
N ALA A 230 -11.94 -13.18 -10.05
CA ALA A 230 -11.12 -14.38 -10.14
C ALA A 230 -9.62 -14.05 -10.01
N THR A 231 -8.89 -14.88 -9.27
CA THR A 231 -7.45 -14.75 -9.12
C THR A 231 -6.76 -15.24 -10.41
N GLU A 232 -5.88 -14.42 -10.97
CA GLU A 232 -5.05 -14.77 -12.12
C GLU A 232 -3.79 -15.49 -11.65
N ALA A 233 -3.49 -16.67 -12.20
CA ALA A 233 -2.23 -17.37 -11.95
C ALA A 233 -1.16 -16.87 -12.93
N VAL A 234 -0.01 -16.44 -12.40
CA VAL A 234 1.12 -15.93 -13.17
C VAL A 234 2.35 -16.77 -12.86
N ARG A 235 3.06 -17.24 -13.89
CA ARG A 235 4.36 -17.90 -13.72
C ARG A 235 5.48 -16.94 -14.14
N ARG A 236 6.58 -16.92 -13.38
CA ARG A 236 7.80 -16.18 -13.72
C ARG A 236 9.03 -17.04 -13.51
N ALA A 237 10.08 -16.77 -14.28
CA ALA A 237 11.42 -17.26 -13.99
C ALA A 237 12.35 -16.09 -13.67
N VAL A 238 13.26 -16.29 -12.72
CA VAL A 238 14.28 -15.29 -12.35
C VAL A 238 15.68 -15.89 -12.33
N ALA A 239 16.66 -15.13 -12.78
CA ALA A 239 18.08 -15.47 -12.69
C ALA A 239 18.66 -14.94 -11.37
N VAL A 240 19.14 -15.86 -10.53
CA VAL A 240 19.77 -15.59 -9.25
C VAL A 240 21.26 -15.73 -9.42
N ILE A 241 21.94 -14.58 -9.48
CA ILE A 241 23.37 -14.47 -9.71
C ILE A 241 23.98 -13.87 -8.45
N GLU A 242 24.88 -14.61 -7.82
CA GLU A 242 25.51 -14.24 -6.56
C GLU A 242 27.02 -14.04 -6.73
N ARG A 243 27.58 -13.07 -6.00
CA ARG A 243 29.02 -12.89 -5.84
C ARG A 243 29.31 -12.25 -4.48
N ASP A 244 30.18 -12.88 -3.69
CA ASP A 244 30.61 -12.42 -2.36
C ASP A 244 29.43 -12.17 -1.39
N GLY A 245 28.40 -13.02 -1.44
CA GLY A 245 27.17 -12.86 -0.65
C GLY A 245 26.25 -11.73 -1.12
N LYS A 246 26.55 -11.09 -2.25
CA LYS A 246 25.69 -10.05 -2.86
C LYS A 246 24.92 -10.65 -4.04
N LEU A 247 23.68 -10.19 -4.18
CA LEU A 247 22.79 -10.57 -5.27
C LEU A 247 22.84 -9.53 -6.38
N LEU A 248 22.91 -9.98 -7.64
CA LEU A 248 22.72 -9.11 -8.79
C LEU A 248 21.23 -8.80 -8.95
N VAL A 249 20.89 -7.51 -8.96
CA VAL A 249 19.53 -7.04 -9.21
C VAL A 249 19.53 -5.98 -10.29
N ALA A 250 18.47 -5.95 -11.09
CA ALA A 250 18.23 -4.96 -12.14
C ALA A 250 17.05 -4.06 -11.79
N LYS A 251 17.09 -2.81 -12.27
CA LYS A 251 16.01 -1.85 -12.08
C LYS A 251 14.87 -2.17 -13.06
N ARG A 252 13.65 -2.34 -12.55
CA ARG A 252 12.47 -2.57 -13.38
C ARG A 252 12.16 -1.33 -14.23
N GLY A 253 11.91 -1.58 -15.52
CA GLY A 253 11.44 -0.57 -16.48
C GLY A 253 10.00 -0.12 -16.23
N ARG A 254 9.37 0.49 -17.24
CA ARG A 254 7.99 0.98 -17.15
C ARG A 254 7.00 -0.12 -16.79
N GLY A 255 5.97 0.22 -16.02
CA GLY A 255 4.86 -0.68 -15.69
C GLY A 255 4.84 -1.12 -14.22
N VAL A 256 4.40 -2.36 -13.97
CA VAL A 256 4.23 -2.89 -12.60
C VAL A 256 5.58 -2.91 -11.88
N LEU A 257 5.61 -2.32 -10.67
CA LEU A 257 6.80 -2.21 -9.82
C LEU A 257 7.98 -1.45 -10.49
N GLU A 258 7.68 -0.52 -11.41
CA GLU A 258 8.66 0.36 -12.04
C GLU A 258 9.65 0.96 -11.02
N GLY A 259 10.92 1.09 -11.40
CA GLY A 259 11.98 1.71 -10.61
C GLY A 259 12.42 0.96 -9.35
N LEU A 260 11.77 -0.16 -9.01
CA LEU A 260 12.23 -1.09 -7.98
C LEU A 260 13.27 -2.04 -8.54
N TRP A 261 13.99 -2.69 -7.64
CA TRP A 261 15.09 -3.58 -7.97
C TRP A 261 14.73 -5.02 -7.67
N GLU A 262 14.99 -5.92 -8.61
CA GLU A 262 14.79 -7.36 -8.44
C GLU A 262 15.77 -8.17 -9.28
N PRO A 263 15.95 -9.48 -8.99
CA PRO A 263 16.68 -10.37 -9.88
C PRO A 263 16.09 -10.31 -11.30
N PRO A 264 16.93 -10.26 -12.36
CA PRO A 264 16.45 -10.26 -13.73
C PRO A 264 15.53 -11.45 -13.99
N GLY A 265 14.39 -11.23 -14.66
CA GLY A 265 13.43 -12.30 -14.85
C GLY A 265 12.31 -11.99 -15.82
N VAL A 266 11.68 -13.05 -16.33
CA VAL A 266 10.66 -13.02 -17.37
C VAL A 266 9.33 -13.59 -16.86
N GLU A 267 8.21 -13.10 -17.38
CA GLU A 267 6.92 -13.79 -17.22
C GLU A 267 6.85 -14.95 -18.23
N ILE A 268 6.37 -16.11 -17.77
CA ILE A 268 6.19 -17.30 -18.59
C ILE A 268 4.74 -17.32 -19.07
N ASP A 269 4.55 -17.13 -20.36
CA ASP A 269 3.25 -17.28 -21.00
C ASP A 269 2.81 -18.75 -20.95
N PRO A 270 1.72 -19.08 -20.23
CA PRO A 270 1.21 -20.45 -20.16
C PRO A 270 0.67 -20.95 -21.51
N ALA A 271 0.23 -20.06 -22.40
CA ALA A 271 -0.25 -20.45 -23.74
C ALA A 271 0.89 -21.00 -24.62
N ARG A 272 2.15 -20.68 -24.28
CA ARG A 272 3.35 -21.15 -24.99
C ARG A 272 4.06 -22.28 -24.23
N ALA A 273 3.48 -22.81 -23.16
CA ALA A 273 4.09 -23.84 -22.33
C ALA A 273 4.20 -25.17 -23.10
N SER A 274 5.39 -25.76 -23.08
CA SER A 274 5.57 -27.13 -23.60
C SER A 274 5.10 -28.15 -22.56
N ARG A 275 4.45 -29.22 -23.03
CA ARG A 275 4.13 -30.38 -22.19
C ARG A 275 5.37 -31.21 -21.80
N THR A 276 6.46 -31.07 -22.55
CA THR A 276 7.72 -31.78 -22.28
C THR A 276 8.63 -30.94 -21.38
N PRO A 277 9.00 -31.40 -20.17
CA PRO A 277 9.76 -30.61 -19.22
C PRO A 277 11.11 -30.08 -19.74
N SER A 278 11.87 -30.91 -20.46
CA SER A 278 13.17 -30.52 -21.04
C SER A 278 13.05 -29.39 -22.06
N THR A 279 12.03 -29.46 -22.93
CA THR A 279 11.71 -28.43 -23.92
C THR A 279 11.26 -27.13 -23.25
N GLU A 280 10.45 -27.22 -22.19
CA GLU A 280 10.01 -26.06 -21.42
C GLU A 280 11.20 -25.38 -20.72
N HIS A 281 12.07 -26.15 -20.07
CA HIS A 281 13.29 -25.63 -19.44
C HIS A 281 14.19 -24.94 -20.45
N ALA A 282 14.39 -25.52 -21.64
CA ALA A 282 15.19 -24.90 -22.69
C ALA A 282 14.58 -23.59 -23.20
N ARG A 283 13.24 -23.51 -23.32
CA ARG A 283 12.51 -22.28 -23.68
C ARG A 283 12.69 -21.20 -22.62
N VAL A 284 12.45 -21.51 -21.35
CA VAL A 284 12.58 -20.54 -20.25
C VAL A 284 14.02 -20.05 -20.12
N ARG A 285 15.00 -20.97 -20.21
CA ARG A 285 16.43 -20.61 -20.21
C ARG A 285 16.79 -19.62 -21.32
N ARG A 286 16.28 -19.84 -22.54
CA ARG A 286 16.49 -18.90 -23.67
C ARG A 286 15.86 -17.54 -23.41
N ALA A 287 14.64 -17.50 -22.86
CA ALA A 287 13.96 -16.25 -22.53
C ALA A 287 14.73 -15.46 -21.45
N LEU A 288 15.20 -16.13 -20.39
CA LEU A 288 16.04 -15.51 -19.38
C LEU A 288 17.38 -15.02 -19.93
N ALA A 289 18.05 -15.82 -20.75
CA ALA A 289 19.31 -15.43 -21.39
C ALA A 289 19.12 -14.18 -22.26
N ALA A 290 18.02 -14.08 -23.02
CA ALA A 290 17.71 -12.89 -23.81
C ALA A 290 17.49 -11.64 -22.94
N GLU A 291 16.79 -11.76 -21.80
CA GLU A 291 16.60 -10.66 -20.86
C GLU A 291 17.91 -10.22 -20.20
N LEU A 292 18.78 -11.17 -19.84
CA LEU A 292 20.12 -10.87 -19.33
C LEU A 292 20.97 -10.15 -20.39
N SER A 293 20.97 -10.61 -21.64
CA SER A 293 21.69 -9.95 -22.74
C SER A 293 21.21 -8.52 -22.97
N ARG A 294 19.90 -8.26 -22.84
CA ARG A 294 19.32 -6.90 -22.91
C ARG A 294 19.85 -5.97 -21.80
N LEU A 295 20.26 -6.54 -20.67
CA LEU A 295 20.87 -5.83 -19.55
C LEU A 295 22.42 -5.78 -19.64
N GLY A 296 23.01 -6.31 -20.71
CA GLY A 296 24.46 -6.43 -20.88
C GLY A 296 25.09 -7.51 -19.98
N ILE A 297 24.30 -8.50 -19.55
CA ILE A 297 24.73 -9.59 -18.67
C ILE A 297 24.83 -10.88 -19.48
N THR A 298 25.98 -11.54 -19.41
CA THR A 298 26.17 -12.87 -19.97
C THR A 298 26.38 -13.85 -18.82
N ALA A 299 25.50 -14.84 -18.69
CA ALA A 299 25.60 -15.84 -17.63
C ALA A 299 25.17 -17.22 -18.12
N ARG A 300 25.83 -18.27 -17.61
CA ARG A 300 25.36 -19.66 -17.74
C ARG A 300 24.22 -19.86 -16.75
N LEU A 301 23.09 -20.38 -17.23
CA LEU A 301 21.88 -20.57 -16.43
C LEU A 301 21.59 -22.05 -16.21
N GLU A 302 21.44 -22.42 -14.95
CA GLU A 302 21.05 -23.75 -14.49
C GLU A 302 19.77 -23.65 -13.66
N ARG A 303 18.80 -24.51 -13.93
CA ARG A 303 17.55 -24.51 -13.16
C ARG A 303 17.84 -24.95 -11.74
N SER A 304 17.27 -24.26 -10.76
CA SER A 304 17.21 -24.76 -9.38
C SER A 304 15.83 -25.35 -9.09
N ASP A 305 15.73 -26.17 -8.03
CA ASP A 305 14.44 -26.67 -7.54
C ASP A 305 13.74 -25.71 -6.57
N LEU A 306 14.24 -24.48 -6.49
CA LEU A 306 13.66 -23.45 -5.62
C LEU A 306 12.54 -22.70 -6.33
N GLU A 307 11.43 -22.55 -5.62
CA GLU A 307 10.25 -21.82 -6.05
C GLU A 307 9.77 -20.87 -4.94
N VAL A 308 9.51 -19.61 -5.31
CA VAL A 308 8.87 -18.62 -4.46
C VAL A 308 7.42 -18.43 -4.90
N ARG A 309 6.48 -18.47 -3.95
CA ARG A 309 5.08 -18.07 -4.19
C ARG A 309 4.82 -16.70 -3.60
N HIS A 310 4.21 -15.83 -4.39
CA HIS A 310 3.91 -14.45 -3.98
C HIS A 310 2.57 -14.00 -4.56
N THR A 311 1.75 -13.32 -3.75
CA THR A 311 0.45 -12.80 -4.21
C THR A 311 0.48 -11.29 -4.21
N ILE A 312 0.10 -10.67 -5.34
CA ILE A 312 -0.08 -9.22 -5.46
C ILE A 312 -1.49 -8.95 -5.95
N THR A 313 -2.32 -8.25 -5.17
CA THR A 313 -3.72 -7.96 -5.52
C THR A 313 -4.52 -9.22 -5.87
N HIS A 314 -4.85 -9.40 -7.16
CA HIS A 314 -5.58 -10.53 -7.72
C HIS A 314 -4.67 -11.50 -8.51
N ARG A 315 -3.34 -11.32 -8.45
CA ARG A 315 -2.36 -12.20 -9.13
C ARG A 315 -1.68 -13.10 -8.13
N ARG A 316 -1.75 -14.41 -8.34
CA ARG A 316 -0.96 -15.42 -7.63
C ARG A 316 0.25 -15.77 -8.50
N ILE A 317 1.41 -15.28 -8.09
CA ILE A 317 2.66 -15.36 -8.83
C ILE A 317 3.48 -16.53 -8.28
N THR A 318 3.82 -17.47 -9.15
CA THR A 318 4.78 -18.54 -8.88
C THR A 318 6.08 -18.23 -9.60
N VAL A 319 7.19 -18.22 -8.86
CA VAL A 319 8.50 -17.83 -9.39
C VAL A 319 9.48 -18.98 -9.27
N GLU A 320 9.93 -19.50 -10.40
CA GLU A 320 11.02 -20.47 -10.49
C GLU A 320 12.38 -19.77 -10.54
N MET A 321 13.35 -20.31 -9.82
CA MET A 321 14.68 -19.70 -9.67
C MET A 321 15.71 -20.45 -10.52
N TRP A 322 16.55 -19.70 -11.22
CA TRP A 322 17.64 -20.21 -12.05
C TRP A 322 18.97 -19.69 -11.51
N ARG A 323 19.89 -20.59 -11.18
CA ARG A 323 21.27 -20.24 -10.80
C ARG A 323 21.98 -19.67 -12.01
N GLY A 324 22.55 -18.48 -11.87
CA GLY A 324 23.36 -17.86 -12.92
C GLY A 324 24.83 -17.75 -12.52
N ALA A 325 25.72 -18.26 -13.37
CA ALA A 325 27.16 -18.07 -13.25
C ALA A 325 27.61 -17.04 -14.30
N LEU A 326 28.14 -15.90 -13.87
CA LEU A 326 28.57 -14.82 -14.77
C LEU A 326 29.72 -15.26 -15.67
N ALA A 327 29.63 -14.91 -16.95
CA ALA A 327 30.74 -15.05 -17.89
C ALA A 327 31.72 -13.88 -17.75
N PRO A 328 33.03 -14.10 -18.02
CA PRO A 328 34.07 -13.07 -17.91
C PRO A 328 33.80 -11.80 -18.73
N ALA A 329 33.10 -11.93 -19.86
CA ALA A 329 32.78 -10.82 -20.76
C ALA A 329 31.66 -9.89 -20.26
N THR A 330 31.14 -10.07 -19.04
CA THR A 330 30.03 -9.24 -18.52
C THR A 330 30.52 -7.84 -18.15
N GLN A 331 29.93 -6.82 -18.79
CA GLN A 331 30.26 -5.42 -18.53
C GLN A 331 29.29 -4.79 -17.53
N ARG A 332 29.82 -3.98 -16.61
CA ARG A 332 29.02 -3.28 -15.60
C ARG A 332 28.16 -2.20 -16.25
N ALA A 333 26.84 -2.31 -16.14
CA ALA A 333 25.89 -1.31 -16.63
C ALA A 333 25.16 -0.59 -15.49
N ALA A 334 24.64 0.62 -15.75
CA ALA A 334 23.86 1.37 -14.77
C ALA A 334 22.50 0.72 -14.43
N THR A 335 22.05 -0.23 -15.26
CA THR A 335 20.74 -0.90 -15.19
C THR A 335 20.70 -2.04 -14.17
N TRP A 336 21.85 -2.48 -13.66
CA TRP A 336 21.95 -3.54 -12.65
C TRP A 336 23.08 -3.28 -11.65
N ARG A 337 22.96 -3.87 -10.45
CA ARG A 337 23.90 -3.65 -9.33
C ARG A 337 23.98 -4.88 -8.43
N TRP A 338 25.10 -4.99 -7.72
CA TRP A 338 25.26 -5.91 -6.60
C TRP A 338 24.66 -5.32 -5.33
N VAL A 339 23.83 -6.10 -4.64
CA VAL A 339 23.12 -5.67 -3.44
C VAL A 339 23.27 -6.72 -2.36
N ASP A 340 23.56 -6.24 -1.15
CA ASP A 340 23.38 -7.04 0.05
C ASP A 340 21.87 -7.22 0.30
N PRO A 341 21.35 -8.45 0.22
CA PRO A 341 19.93 -8.70 0.38
C PRO A 341 19.43 -8.49 1.81
N GLU A 342 20.29 -8.55 2.82
CA GLU A 342 19.94 -8.36 4.23
C GLU A 342 19.86 -6.87 4.60
N THR A 343 20.76 -6.05 4.04
CA THR A 343 20.81 -4.60 4.30
C THR A 343 20.70 -3.75 3.03
N PRO A 344 19.65 -3.92 2.20
CA PRO A 344 19.57 -3.26 0.92
C PRO A 344 19.38 -1.75 1.06
N ARG A 345 20.37 -0.98 0.60
CA ARG A 345 20.29 0.50 0.51
C ARG A 345 19.44 1.00 -0.67
N ILE A 346 18.70 0.11 -1.31
CA ILE A 346 17.84 0.38 -2.47
C ILE A 346 16.48 -0.29 -2.31
N ALA A 347 15.48 0.19 -3.06
CA ALA A 347 14.11 -0.33 -2.98
C ALA A 347 13.97 -1.69 -3.70
N LEU A 348 14.17 -2.78 -2.97
CA LEU A 348 13.91 -4.13 -3.47
C LEU A 348 12.41 -4.42 -3.58
N THR A 349 12.01 -5.22 -4.58
CA THR A 349 10.65 -5.80 -4.63
C THR A 349 10.45 -6.82 -3.50
N ALA A 350 9.20 -7.07 -3.11
CA ALA A 350 8.90 -8.11 -2.13
C ALA A 350 9.35 -9.49 -2.66
N LEU A 351 9.21 -9.72 -3.97
CA LEU A 351 9.74 -10.89 -4.64
C LEU A 351 11.25 -11.01 -4.49
N ALA A 352 12.01 -9.93 -4.72
CA ALA A 352 13.47 -9.94 -4.58
C ALA A 352 13.91 -10.33 -3.16
N LYS A 353 13.23 -9.80 -2.13
CA LYS A 353 13.49 -10.17 -0.72
C LYS A 353 13.19 -11.64 -0.46
N ALA A 354 12.07 -12.16 -1.00
CA ALA A 354 11.71 -13.57 -0.87
C ALA A 354 12.70 -14.50 -1.59
N CYS A 355 13.09 -14.18 -2.82
CA CYS A 355 14.11 -14.91 -3.56
C CYS A 355 15.44 -14.94 -2.81
N ALA A 356 15.87 -13.80 -2.25
CA ALA A 356 17.11 -13.76 -1.49
C ALA A 356 17.03 -14.61 -0.22
N GLY A 357 15.94 -14.52 0.55
CA GLY A 357 15.75 -15.35 1.74
C GLY A 357 15.79 -16.85 1.44
N GLN A 358 15.06 -17.29 0.41
CA GLN A 358 15.03 -18.71 0.03
C GLN A 358 16.36 -19.19 -0.56
N TRP A 359 17.09 -18.32 -1.28
CA TRP A 359 18.42 -18.62 -1.79
C TRP A 359 19.45 -18.75 -0.67
N CYS A 360 19.45 -17.85 0.31
CA CYS A 360 20.37 -17.88 1.45
C CYS A 360 20.20 -19.13 2.33
N VAL A 361 18.98 -19.69 2.40
CA VAL A 361 18.71 -20.94 3.12
C VAL A 361 19.23 -22.16 2.34
N ALA A 362 19.15 -22.13 1.01
CA ALA A 362 19.48 -23.26 0.15
C ALA A 362 20.94 -23.29 -0.34
N ALA A 363 21.65 -22.16 -0.36
CA ALA A 363 23.04 -22.10 -0.76
C ALA A 363 23.95 -22.60 0.39
N PRO A 364 24.88 -23.54 0.15
CA PRO A 364 25.89 -23.87 1.14
C PRO A 364 26.70 -22.61 1.43
N ARG A 365 26.69 -22.14 2.68
CA ARG A 365 27.56 -21.04 3.12
C ARG A 365 28.99 -21.46 2.83
N VAL A 366 29.59 -20.94 1.76
CA VAL A 366 31.04 -21.01 1.58
C VAL A 366 31.62 -20.32 2.81
N ARG A 367 32.22 -21.11 3.70
CA ARG A 367 32.90 -20.59 4.88
C ARG A 367 33.91 -19.56 4.38
N ARG A 368 33.75 -18.31 4.79
CA ARG A 368 34.78 -17.30 4.62
C ARG A 368 35.97 -17.80 5.44
N SER A 369 37.00 -18.31 4.77
CA SER A 369 38.33 -18.55 5.34
C SER A 369 39.05 -17.22 5.50
#